data_AF-A0A2V7I5H8-F1
#
_entry.id   AF-A0A2V7I5H8-F1
#
_cell.length_a   1.000
_cell.length_b   1.000
_cell.length_c   1.000
_cell.angle_alpha   90.00
_cell.angle_beta   90.00
_cell.angle_gamma   90.00
#
_symmetry.space_group_name_H-M   'P 1'
#
loop_
_entity.id
_entity.type
_entity.pdbx_description
1 polymer ?
#
loop_
_entity_poly.entity_id
_entity_poly.type
_entity_poly.pdbx_seq_one_letter_code
_entity_poly.pdbx_strand_id
1 'polypeptide(L)'
;MDAGVDTGPIYLQATYPFNEVEESHRVIQYRVVLDNLEAIAATLRSAWNGHASPIRTEGRRSATWGQPWLTAYLRWKAAARRTRVNAPGDAALSRRP
;
A
#
# COMPACT_ATOMS: atom_id res chain seq x y z
N MET A 1 10.41 -19.67 11.13
CA MET A 1 10.26 -18.22 11.40
C MET A 1 11.64 -17.66 11.71
N ASP A 2 11.96 -16.46 11.21
CA ASP A 2 13.21 -15.75 11.50
C ASP A 2 13.08 -14.94 12.81
N ALA A 3 14.19 -14.51 13.40
CA ALA A 3 14.25 -13.72 14.63
C ALA A 3 13.84 -12.25 14.43
N GLY A 4 13.80 -11.77 13.19
CA GLY A 4 13.33 -10.43 12.86
C GLY A 4 11.81 -10.31 12.78
N VAL A 5 11.29 -9.12 13.06
CA VAL A 5 9.87 -8.78 12.83
C VAL A 5 9.68 -8.54 11.33
N ASP A 6 8.76 -9.29 10.71
CA ASP A 6 8.41 -9.19 9.29
C ASP A 6 9.59 -9.41 8.31
N THR A 7 10.59 -10.20 8.69
CA THR A 7 11.78 -10.51 7.85
C THR A 7 11.71 -11.85 7.12
N GLY A 8 10.59 -12.57 7.25
CA GLY A 8 10.39 -13.85 6.58
C GLY A 8 10.38 -13.76 5.04
N PRO A 9 10.50 -14.89 4.33
CA PRO A 9 10.42 -14.93 2.88
C PRO A 9 9.07 -14.39 2.38
N ILE A 10 9.11 -13.55 1.35
CA ILE A 10 7.92 -12.97 0.72
C ILE A 10 7.50 -13.85 -0.44
N TYR A 11 6.25 -14.35 -0.47
CA TYR A 11 5.74 -15.19 -1.57
C TYR A 11 4.78 -14.45 -2.51
N LEU A 12 4.25 -13.31 -2.08
CA LEU A 12 3.38 -12.45 -2.87
C LEU A 12 3.62 -11.00 -2.46
N GLN A 13 3.75 -10.12 -3.45
CA GLN A 13 3.72 -8.67 -3.27
C GLN A 13 2.60 -8.13 -4.14
N ALA A 14 1.48 -7.77 -3.52
CA ALA A 14 0.31 -7.27 -4.20
C ALA A 14 0.12 -5.77 -3.92
N THR A 15 -0.64 -5.11 -4.79
CA THR A 15 -0.95 -3.68 -4.67
C THR A 15 -2.41 -3.42 -5.06
N TYR A 16 -2.88 -2.24 -4.73
CA TYR A 16 -4.18 -1.74 -5.12
C TYR A 16 -4.05 -0.23 -5.39
N PRO A 17 -4.58 0.31 -6.51
CA PRO A 17 -4.48 1.72 -6.84
C PRO A 17 -5.47 2.55 -6.01
N PHE A 18 -5.15 2.78 -4.74
CA PHE A 18 -6.02 3.56 -3.86
C PHE A 18 -6.00 5.06 -4.17
N ASN A 19 -7.12 5.74 -3.94
CA ASN A 19 -7.22 7.19 -3.99
C ASN A 19 -6.79 7.79 -2.64
N GLU A 20 -5.55 8.31 -2.59
CA GLU A 20 -4.97 8.89 -1.38
C GLU A 20 -5.73 10.10 -0.80
N VAL A 21 -6.60 10.75 -1.58
CA VAL A 21 -7.38 11.91 -1.13
C VAL A 21 -8.73 11.51 -0.56
N GLU A 22 -9.43 10.61 -1.24
CA GLU A 22 -10.81 10.24 -0.88
C GLU A 22 -10.86 9.01 0.06
N GLU A 23 -9.89 8.11 -0.02
CA GLU A 23 -9.91 6.90 0.80
C GLU A 23 -9.27 7.12 2.18
N SER A 24 -9.90 6.53 3.19
CA SER A 24 -9.33 6.47 4.54
C SER A 24 -8.41 5.27 4.69
N HIS A 25 -7.54 5.27 5.71
CA HIS A 25 -6.64 4.14 5.95
C HIS A 25 -7.39 2.80 6.13
N ARG A 26 -8.61 2.82 6.69
CA ARG A 26 -9.42 1.60 6.87
C ARG A 26 -9.86 1.03 5.54
N VAL A 27 -10.33 1.89 4.63
CA VAL A 27 -10.75 1.47 3.28
C VAL A 27 -9.56 0.87 2.54
N ILE A 28 -8.40 1.53 2.58
CA ILE A 28 -7.17 1.05 1.95
C ILE A 28 -6.77 -0.33 2.51
N GLN A 29 -6.81 -0.50 3.83
CA GLN A 29 -6.49 -1.78 4.50
C GLN A 29 -7.44 -2.91 4.10
N TYR A 30 -8.73 -2.64 3.93
CA TYR A 30 -9.68 -3.65 3.44
C TYR A 30 -9.47 -3.96 1.96
N ARG A 31 -9.34 -2.92 1.12
CA ARG A 31 -9.24 -3.07 -0.34
C ARG A 31 -7.98 -3.78 -0.77
N VAL A 32 -6.83 -3.53 -0.12
CA VAL A 32 -5.58 -4.24 -0.46
C VAL A 32 -5.71 -5.76 -0.28
N VAL A 33 -6.52 -6.22 0.69
CA VAL A 33 -6.75 -7.64 0.90
C VAL A 33 -7.82 -8.15 -0.06
N LEU A 34 -9.00 -7.52 -0.07
CA LEU A 34 -10.16 -8.02 -0.82
C LEU A 34 -9.93 -8.03 -2.32
N ASP A 35 -9.28 -6.99 -2.86
CA ASP A 35 -9.01 -6.89 -4.30
C ASP A 35 -7.92 -7.87 -4.74
N ASN A 36 -7.14 -8.40 -3.79
CA ASN A 36 -6.08 -9.38 -4.05
C ASN A 36 -6.40 -10.77 -3.49
N LEU A 37 -7.65 -11.03 -3.08
CA LEU A 37 -8.01 -12.23 -2.33
C LEU A 37 -7.75 -13.52 -3.14
N GLU A 38 -8.01 -13.50 -4.44
CA GLU A 38 -7.74 -14.66 -5.31
C GLU A 38 -6.24 -14.95 -5.42
N ALA A 39 -5.42 -13.90 -5.59
CA ALA A 39 -3.97 -14.04 -5.66
C ALA A 39 -3.40 -14.58 -4.33
N ILE A 40 -3.89 -14.06 -3.20
CA ILE A 40 -3.52 -14.56 -1.86
C ILE A 40 -3.89 -16.04 -1.74
N ALA A 41 -5.12 -16.42 -2.10
CA ALA A 41 -5.59 -17.80 -2.02
C ALA A 41 -4.75 -18.74 -2.91
N ALA A 42 -4.43 -18.32 -4.14
CA ALA A 42 -3.58 -19.08 -5.05
C ALA A 42 -2.16 -19.26 -4.50
N THR A 43 -1.55 -18.20 -3.96
CA THR A 43 -0.22 -18.28 -3.35
C THR A 43 -0.21 -19.19 -2.13
N LEU A 44 -1.21 -19.12 -1.25
CA LEU A 44 -1.31 -20.01 -0.08
C LEU A 44 -1.43 -21.48 -0.49
N ARG A 45 -2.26 -21.79 -1.50
CA ARG A 45 -2.36 -23.16 -2.05
C ARG A 45 -1.05 -23.64 -2.67
N SER A 46 -0.34 -22.77 -3.40
CA SER A 46 0.97 -23.10 -3.98
C SER A 46 2.01 -23.37 -2.90
N ALA A 47 2.05 -22.54 -1.86
CA ALA A 47 2.95 -22.71 -0.72
C ALA A 47 2.67 -24.00 0.05
N TRP A 48 1.40 -24.33 0.29
CA TRP A 48 0.98 -25.58 0.91
C TRP A 48 1.47 -26.81 0.15
N ASN A 49 1.41 -26.77 -1.18
CA ASN A 49 1.88 -27.86 -2.04
C ASN A 49 3.40 -27.89 -2.25
N GLY A 50 4.17 -26.98 -1.63
CA GLY A 50 5.63 -26.91 -1.80
C GLY A 50 6.08 -26.34 -3.14
N HIS A 51 5.19 -25.67 -3.89
CA HIS A 51 5.47 -25.14 -5.23
C HIS A 51 5.78 -23.63 -5.25
N ALA A 52 5.55 -22.92 -4.15
CA ALA A 52 5.81 -21.48 -4.10
C ALA A 52 7.29 -21.19 -3.85
N SER A 53 7.86 -20.33 -4.69
CA SER A 53 9.23 -19.80 -4.51
C SER A 53 9.17 -18.38 -3.94
N PRO A 54 10.04 -18.04 -2.96
CA PRO A 54 10.13 -16.67 -2.45
C PRO A 54 10.54 -15.67 -3.54
N ILE A 55 9.99 -14.47 -3.45
CA ILE A 55 10.38 -13.32 -4.24
C ILE A 55 11.74 -12.83 -3.74
N ARG A 56 12.64 -12.62 -4.70
CA ARG A 56 13.99 -12.08 -4.47
C ARG A 56 13.92 -10.62 -4.00
N THR A 57 14.48 -10.34 -2.82
CA THR A 57 14.43 -9.00 -2.18
C THR A 57 15.79 -8.32 -1.99
N GLU A 58 16.91 -8.93 -2.40
CA GLU A 58 18.23 -8.30 -2.19
C GLU A 58 18.33 -6.98 -2.95
N GLY A 59 18.95 -5.99 -2.31
CA GLY A 59 19.09 -4.63 -2.85
C GLY A 59 17.81 -3.79 -2.84
N ARG A 60 16.65 -4.34 -2.43
CA ARG A 60 15.42 -3.55 -2.25
C ARG A 60 15.51 -2.71 -0.98
N ARG A 61 14.93 -1.51 -1.01
CA ARG A 61 14.81 -0.67 0.19
C ARG A 61 13.90 -1.35 1.21
N SER A 62 14.34 -1.36 2.47
CA SER A 62 13.57 -1.81 3.62
C SER A 62 13.42 -0.67 4.62
N ALA A 63 12.33 -0.69 5.39
CA ALA A 63 12.08 0.26 6.47
C ALA A 63 11.20 -0.40 7.53
N THR A 64 11.45 -0.10 8.81
CA THR A 64 10.61 -0.50 9.94
C THR A 64 9.86 0.72 10.45
N TRP A 65 8.56 0.57 10.67
CA TRP A 65 7.70 1.64 11.18
C TRP A 65 7.24 1.29 12.60
N GLY A 66 7.32 2.26 13.50
CA GLY A 66 6.74 2.13 14.85
C GLY A 66 5.21 2.25 14.82
N GLN A 67 4.62 2.33 16.02
CA GLN A 67 3.17 2.54 16.16
C GLN A 67 2.70 3.75 15.36
N PRO A 68 1.56 3.65 14.64
CA PRO A 68 1.05 4.74 13.82
C PRO A 68 0.58 5.91 14.70
N TRP A 69 0.97 7.13 14.31
CA TRP A 69 0.54 8.36 14.97
C TRP A 69 -0.57 9.03 14.16
N LEU A 70 -1.64 9.49 14.81
CA LEU A 70 -2.71 10.24 14.16
C LEU A 70 -2.17 11.48 13.42
N THR A 71 -1.15 12.14 13.98
CA THR A 71 -0.50 13.31 13.37
C THR A 71 0.20 12.97 12.04
N ALA A 72 0.82 11.79 11.93
CA ALA A 72 1.44 11.34 10.69
C ALA A 72 0.38 11.10 9.60
N TYR A 73 -0.74 10.45 9.97
CA TYR A 73 -1.87 10.24 9.07
C TYR A 73 -2.46 11.58 8.58
N LEU A 74 -2.71 12.53 9.48
CA LEU A 74 -3.24 13.84 9.11
C LEU A 74 -2.29 14.64 8.22
N ARG A 75 -0.98 14.59 8.48
CA ARG A 75 0.05 15.20 7.64
C ARG A 75 0.04 14.62 6.23
N TRP A 76 -0.03 13.29 6.11
CA TRP A 76 -0.12 12.61 4.82
C TRP A 76 -1.38 13.01 4.04
N LYS A 77 -2.56 12.99 4.67
CA LYS A 77 -3.81 13.42 4.01
C LYS A 77 -3.77 14.89 3.58
N ALA A 78 -3.16 15.77 4.38
CA ALA A 78 -2.98 17.17 4.00
C ALA A 78 -2.03 17.34 2.80
N ALA A 79 -0.96 16.54 2.73
CA ALA A 79 -0.05 16.55 1.59
C ALA A 79 -0.74 16.06 0.30
N ALA A 80 -1.43 14.92 0.36
CA ALA A 80 -2.19 14.37 -0.78
C ALA A 80 -3.19 15.39 -1.35
N ARG A 81 -3.94 16.09 -0.48
CA ARG A 81 -4.85 17.17 -0.89
C ARG A 81 -4.14 18.33 -1.60
N ARG A 82 -2.98 18.77 -1.08
CA ARG A 82 -2.19 19.83 -1.72
C ARG A 82 -1.66 19.41 -3.08
N THR A 83 -1.17 18.17 -3.21
CA THR A 83 -0.70 17.63 -4.49
C THR A 83 -1.82 17.61 -5.53
N ARG A 84 -3.04 17.21 -5.13
CA ARG A 84 -4.21 17.26 -6.03
C ARG A 84 -4.53 18.68 -6.50
N VAL A 85 -4.57 19.64 -5.58
CA VAL A 85 -4.84 21.05 -5.91
C VAL A 85 -3.78 21.64 -6.84
N ASN A 86 -2.52 21.22 -6.69
CA ASN A 86 -1.42 21.65 -7.54
C ASN A 86 -1.30 20.84 -8.85
N ALA A 87 -2.15 19.83 -9.07
CA ALA A 87 -2.16 19.10 -10.33
C ALA A 87 -2.72 20.03 -11.43
N PRO A 88 -2.11 20.05 -12.63
CA PRO A 88 -2.38 21.05 -13.68
C PRO A 88 -3.80 21.04 -14.28
N GLY A 89 -4.76 20.28 -13.73
CA GLY A 89 -6.16 20.26 -14.13
C GLY A 89 -7.10 21.19 -13.34
N ASP A 90 -6.76 21.56 -12.08
CA ASP A 90 -7.69 22.30 -11.21
C ASP A 90 -7.54 23.83 -11.32
N ALA A 91 -6.38 24.34 -11.76
CA ALA A 91 -6.14 25.78 -11.92
C ALA A 91 -6.91 26.41 -13.10
N ALA A 92 -7.45 25.60 -14.03
CA ALA A 92 -8.13 26.08 -15.24
C ALA A 92 -9.60 26.47 -15.02
N LEU A 93 -10.22 26.08 -13.90
CA LEU A 93 -11.64 26.34 -13.62
C LEU A 93 -11.89 27.55 -12.69
N SER A 94 -10.84 28.09 -12.06
CA SER A 94 -10.96 29.23 -11.12
C SER A 94 -10.83 30.62 -11.79
N ARG A 95 -10.73 30.69 -13.13
CA ARG A 95 -10.65 31.96 -13.87
C ARG A 95 -11.66 31.99 -15.01
N ARG A 96 -12.94 32.19 -14.68
CA ARG A 96 -13.90 32.83 -15.59
C ARG A 96 -14.64 33.93 -14.81
N PRO A 97 -14.85 35.09 -15.45
CA PRO A 97 -15.30 36.33 -14.81
C PRO A 97 -16.70 36.22 -14.21
#